data_AF-A0A2S9J186-F1
#
_entry.id   AF-A0A2S9J186-F1
#
_cell.length_a   1.000
_cell.length_b   1.000
_cell.length_c   1.000
_cell.angle_alpha   90.00
_cell.angle_beta   90.00
_cell.angle_gamma   90.00
#
_symmetry.space_group_name_H-M   'P 1'
#
loop_
_entity.id
_entity.type
_entity.pdbx_description
1 polymer ?
#
loop_
_entity_poly.entity_id
_entity_poly.type
_entity_poly.pdbx_seq_one_letter_code
_entity_poly.pdbx_strand_id
1 'polypeptide(L)'
;MTDPKTLTSVAEFHKTFQHPILDTPAIPSEARCNLRVALIAEELKELQEAIENKDIVEIADALCDIQYVLSGAVLEFGLKDKFNALFEEVQRSNMSKACKSEEEAKATQAHYLSKGVDSYYKEVDGLFLVYREGDNKTLKSVNYSPADLKGILGK
;
A
#
# COMPACT_ATOMS: atom_id res chain seq x y z
N MET A 1 -11.58 -16.36 5.98
CA MET A 1 -10.51 -15.34 5.84
C MET A 1 -10.16 -15.26 4.37
N THR A 2 -10.27 -14.08 3.78
CA THR A 2 -9.73 -13.77 2.44
C THR A 2 -8.22 -13.80 2.55
N ASP A 3 -7.66 -15.00 2.45
CA ASP A 3 -6.23 -15.18 2.33
C ASP A 3 -5.83 -14.83 0.90
N PRO A 4 -4.98 -13.80 0.68
CA PRO A 4 -4.45 -13.57 -0.65
C PRO A 4 -3.61 -14.80 -1.00
N LYS A 5 -3.99 -15.50 -2.08
CA LYS A 5 -3.30 -16.73 -2.57
C LYS A 5 -1.77 -16.60 -2.55
N THR A 6 -1.26 -15.39 -2.81
CA THR A 6 0.16 -15.04 -2.74
C THR A 6 0.80 -15.34 -1.39
N LEU A 7 0.15 -14.98 -0.27
CA LEU A 7 0.72 -15.14 1.07
C LEU A 7 0.81 -16.60 1.50
N THR A 8 -0.22 -17.41 1.21
CA THR A 8 -0.16 -18.85 1.51
C THR A 8 0.81 -19.60 0.60
N SER A 9 0.92 -19.26 -0.68
CA SER A 9 1.95 -19.84 -1.56
C SER A 9 3.37 -19.52 -1.07
N VAL A 10 3.63 -18.29 -0.62
CA VAL A 10 4.95 -17.92 -0.09
C VAL A 10 5.20 -18.53 1.29
N ALA A 11 4.17 -18.76 2.10
CA ALA A 11 4.29 -19.51 3.35
C ALA A 11 4.67 -20.98 3.10
N GLU A 12 4.16 -21.61 2.04
CA GLU A 12 4.57 -22.96 1.63
C GLU A 12 6.05 -22.98 1.18
N PHE A 13 6.48 -21.97 0.42
CA PHE A 13 7.89 -21.78 0.07
C PHE A 13 8.77 -21.65 1.32
N HIS A 14 8.42 -20.75 2.26
CA HIS A 14 9.19 -20.57 3.49
C HIS A 14 9.28 -21.88 4.30
N LYS A 15 8.20 -22.66 4.40
CA LYS A 15 8.21 -23.98 5.06
C LYS A 15 9.13 -24.96 4.34
N THR A 16 9.07 -25.01 3.01
CA THR A 16 9.85 -25.94 2.18
C THR A 16 11.34 -25.65 2.26
N PHE A 17 11.71 -24.37 2.16
CA PHE A 17 13.10 -23.90 2.14
C PHE A 17 13.62 -23.45 3.52
N GLN A 18 12.88 -23.77 4.59
CA GLN A 18 13.23 -23.48 5.98
C GLN A 18 13.56 -22.01 6.26
N HIS A 19 12.77 -21.10 5.69
CA HIS A 19 12.81 -19.68 6.04
C HIS A 19 11.87 -19.37 7.20
N PRO A 20 12.19 -18.36 8.04
CA PRO A 20 11.37 -18.01 9.18
C PRO A 20 9.95 -17.61 8.78
N ILE A 21 9.00 -17.96 9.65
CA ILE A 21 7.63 -17.44 9.68
C ILE A 21 7.37 -17.17 11.15
N LEU A 22 7.02 -15.93 11.51
CA LEU A 22 6.66 -15.62 12.88
C LEU A 22 5.14 -15.77 13.06
N ASP A 23 4.71 -16.32 14.18
CA ASP A 23 3.28 -16.53 14.45
C ASP A 23 2.58 -15.26 14.95
N THR A 24 3.33 -14.29 15.46
CA THR A 24 2.79 -13.04 16.01
C THR A 24 3.61 -11.83 15.56
N PRO A 25 2.99 -10.63 15.43
CA PRO A 25 3.69 -9.42 15.01
C PRO A 25 4.92 -9.12 15.87
N ALA A 26 6.09 -9.14 15.23
CA ALA A 26 7.37 -8.93 15.91
C ALA A 26 8.43 -8.39 14.93
N ILE A 27 9.50 -7.81 15.49
CA ILE A 27 10.67 -7.40 14.72
C ILE A 27 11.69 -8.55 14.78
N PRO A 28 12.06 -9.18 13.64
CA PRO A 28 13.08 -10.22 13.62
C PRO A 28 14.48 -9.62 13.82
N SER A 29 15.53 -10.44 13.72
CA SER A 29 16.90 -9.95 13.87
C SER A 29 17.23 -8.90 12.79
N GLU A 30 18.17 -8.01 13.10
CA GLU A 30 18.63 -6.96 12.18
C GLU A 30 19.07 -7.55 10.83
N ALA A 31 19.78 -8.68 10.83
CA ALA A 31 20.17 -9.36 9.61
C ALA A 31 18.97 -9.81 8.75
N ARG A 32 17.88 -10.27 9.37
CA ARG A 32 16.65 -10.63 8.65
C ARG A 32 15.92 -9.41 8.11
N CYS A 33 15.81 -8.35 8.93
CA CYS A 33 15.26 -7.07 8.48
C CYS A 33 16.01 -6.53 7.26
N ASN A 34 17.34 -6.50 7.32
CA ASN A 34 18.20 -6.05 6.24
C ASN A 34 18.03 -6.91 4.98
N LEU A 35 17.93 -8.24 5.13
CA LEU A 35 17.66 -9.13 4.01
C LEU A 35 16.31 -8.85 3.35
N ARG A 36 15.24 -8.63 4.13
CA ARG A 36 13.90 -8.33 3.57
C ARG A 36 13.91 -7.01 2.79
N VAL A 37 14.59 -5.99 3.31
CA VAL A 37 14.74 -4.70 2.62
C VAL A 37 15.56 -4.85 1.35
N ALA A 38 16.67 -5.60 1.41
CA ALA A 38 17.54 -5.82 0.25
C ALA A 38 16.80 -6.49 -0.91
N LEU A 39 16.04 -7.55 -0.64
CA LEU A 39 15.26 -8.25 -1.67
C LEU A 39 14.20 -7.34 -2.30
N ILE A 40 13.45 -6.58 -1.51
CA ILE A 40 12.47 -5.62 -2.06
C ILE A 40 13.16 -4.55 -2.92
N ALA A 41 14.34 -4.09 -2.51
CA ALA A 41 15.10 -3.09 -3.26
C ALA A 41 15.67 -3.64 -4.57
N GLU A 42 16.05 -4.93 -4.60
CA GLU A 42 16.49 -5.65 -5.79
C GLU A 42 15.36 -5.70 -6.83
N GLU A 43 14.19 -6.24 -6.47
CA GLU A 43 13.06 -6.34 -7.42
C GLU A 43 12.55 -4.97 -7.89
N LEU A 44 12.66 -3.94 -7.05
CA LEU A 44 12.32 -2.57 -7.45
C LEU A 44 13.26 -2.04 -8.53
N LYS A 45 14.56 -2.39 -8.47
CA LYS A 45 15.54 -1.99 -9.48
C LYS A 45 15.26 -2.69 -10.81
N GLU A 46 14.90 -3.96 -10.77
CA GLU A 46 14.49 -4.72 -11.96
C GLU A 46 13.24 -4.11 -12.61
N LEU A 47 12.23 -3.74 -11.80
CA LEU A 47 11.05 -3.01 -12.31
C LEU A 47 11.43 -1.69 -12.99
N GLN A 48 12.38 -0.93 -12.42
CA GLN A 48 12.85 0.32 -13.02
C GLN A 48 13.50 0.06 -14.39
N GLU A 49 14.39 -0.92 -14.49
CA GLU A 49 15.06 -1.30 -15.73
C GLU A 49 14.06 -1.80 -16.79
N ALA A 50 13.07 -2.60 -16.39
CA ALA A 50 12.01 -3.09 -17.27
C ALA A 50 11.13 -1.96 -17.83
N ILE A 51 10.80 -0.95 -17.01
CA ILE A 51 10.08 0.26 -17.45
C ILE A 51 10.90 1.08 -18.44
N GLU A 52 12.19 1.30 -18.15
CA GLU A 52 13.10 2.02 -19.05
C GLU A 52 13.22 1.34 -20.42
N ASN A 53 13.28 0.01 -20.41
CA ASN A 53 13.34 -0.82 -21.61
C ASN A 53 11.97 -0.97 -22.32
N LYS A 54 10.87 -0.50 -21.71
CA LYS A 54 9.49 -0.66 -22.20
C LYS A 54 9.11 -2.13 -22.44
N ASP A 55 9.61 -3.02 -21.59
CA ASP A 55 9.37 -4.46 -21.71
C ASP A 55 8.22 -4.90 -20.78
N ILE A 56 7.06 -5.16 -21.37
CA ILE A 56 5.86 -5.55 -20.59
C ILE A 56 5.99 -6.92 -19.93
N VAL A 57 6.82 -7.82 -20.47
CA VAL A 57 7.03 -9.15 -19.90
C VAL A 57 7.87 -9.04 -18.63
N GLU A 58 9.00 -8.33 -18.71
CA GLU A 58 9.88 -8.08 -17.57
C GLU A 58 9.19 -7.20 -16.51
N ILE A 59 8.33 -6.25 -16.91
CA ILE A 59 7.50 -5.50 -15.95
C ILE A 59 6.56 -6.44 -15.18
N ALA A 60 5.94 -7.40 -15.88
CA ALA A 60 5.03 -8.34 -15.23
C ALA A 60 5.78 -9.28 -14.27
N ASP A 61 6.99 -9.71 -14.66
CA ASP A 61 7.88 -10.54 -13.83
C ASP A 61 8.28 -9.81 -12.54
N ALA A 62 8.87 -8.62 -12.66
CA ALA A 62 9.29 -7.82 -11.52
C ALA A 62 8.13 -7.45 -10.57
N LEU A 63 6.93 -7.21 -11.10
CA LEU A 63 5.74 -6.98 -10.25
C LEU A 63 5.32 -8.24 -9.47
N CYS A 64 5.44 -9.42 -10.09
CA CYS A 64 5.19 -10.69 -9.41
C CYS A 64 6.23 -10.94 -8.31
N ASP A 65 7.50 -10.67 -8.59
CA ASP A 65 8.59 -10.88 -7.64
C ASP A 65 8.54 -9.90 -6.47
N ILE A 66 8.23 -8.62 -6.72
CA ILE A 66 7.93 -7.64 -5.65
C ILE A 66 6.83 -8.19 -4.73
N GLN A 67 5.73 -8.70 -5.30
CA GLN A 67 4.65 -9.29 -4.50
C GLN A 67 5.12 -10.54 -3.74
N TYR A 68 6.00 -11.34 -4.32
CA TYR A 68 6.56 -12.55 -3.69
C TYR A 68 7.44 -12.18 -2.48
N VAL A 69 8.42 -11.29 -2.66
CA VAL A 69 9.34 -10.86 -1.59
C VAL A 69 8.62 -10.04 -0.51
N LEU A 70 7.59 -9.25 -0.89
CA LEU A 70 6.70 -8.57 0.05
C LEU A 70 5.95 -9.58 0.93
N SER A 71 5.39 -10.64 0.34
CA SER A 71 4.69 -11.69 1.10
C SER A 71 5.65 -12.39 2.06
N GLY A 72 6.90 -12.65 1.64
CA GLY A 72 7.95 -13.17 2.50
C GLY A 72 8.27 -12.25 3.69
N ALA A 73 8.32 -10.94 3.46
CA ALA A 73 8.47 -9.96 4.54
C ALA A 73 7.28 -10.01 5.51
N VAL A 74 6.03 -10.00 5.02
CA VAL A 74 4.82 -10.10 5.86
C VAL A 74 4.87 -11.31 6.79
N LEU A 75 5.33 -12.46 6.30
CA LEU A 75 5.49 -13.69 7.10
C LEU A 75 6.60 -13.55 8.16
N GLU A 76 7.73 -12.96 7.80
CA GLU A 76 8.87 -12.80 8.72
C GLU A 76 8.65 -11.74 9.80
N PHE A 77 7.74 -10.80 9.58
CA PHE A 77 7.28 -9.86 10.61
C PHE A 77 6.07 -10.38 11.40
N GLY A 78 5.61 -11.60 11.13
CA GLY A 78 4.49 -12.24 11.82
C GLY A 78 3.15 -11.53 11.62
N LEU A 79 2.98 -10.91 10.45
CA LEU A 79 1.80 -10.14 10.11
C LEU A 79 0.74 -10.97 9.37
N LYS A 80 0.99 -12.25 9.11
CA LYS A 80 0.14 -13.10 8.25
C LYS A 80 -1.35 -12.97 8.54
N ASP A 81 -1.75 -13.21 9.79
CA ASP A 81 -3.16 -13.25 10.18
C ASP A 81 -3.80 -11.86 10.30
N LYS A 82 -2.98 -10.80 10.25
CA LYS A 82 -3.43 -9.39 10.33
C LYS A 82 -3.33 -8.66 9.01
N PHE A 83 -2.58 -9.18 8.03
CA PHE A 83 -2.23 -8.43 6.82
C PHE A 83 -3.45 -8.05 5.99
N ASN A 84 -4.42 -8.95 5.86
CA ASN A 84 -5.68 -8.64 5.18
C ASN A 84 -6.41 -7.46 5.84
N ALA A 85 -6.55 -7.48 7.17
CA ALA A 85 -7.20 -6.38 7.91
C ALA A 85 -6.41 -5.07 7.79
N LEU A 86 -5.07 -5.13 7.84
CA LEU A 86 -4.21 -3.96 7.64
C LEU A 86 -4.41 -3.36 6.24
N PHE A 87 -4.45 -4.21 5.21
CA PHE A 87 -4.66 -3.77 3.83
C PHE A 87 -6.06 -3.18 3.64
N GLU A 88 -7.10 -3.84 4.14
CA GLU A 88 -8.48 -3.34 4.09
C GLU A 88 -8.63 -1.98 4.78
N GLU A 89 -7.95 -1.78 5.91
CA GLU A 89 -7.97 -0.50 6.62
C GLU A 89 -7.23 0.61 5.88
N VAL A 90 -6.09 0.30 5.26
CA VAL A 90 -5.40 1.22 4.34
C VAL A 90 -6.31 1.57 3.16
N GLN A 91 -7.00 0.58 2.59
CA GLN A 91 -7.93 0.79 1.47
C GLN A 91 -9.11 1.67 1.88
N ARG A 92 -9.77 1.38 3.02
CA ARG A 92 -10.86 2.20 3.57
C ARG A 92 -10.42 3.65 3.76
N SER A 93 -9.26 3.85 4.39
CA SER A 93 -8.65 5.17 4.59
C SER A 93 -8.37 5.88 3.26
N ASN A 94 -7.79 5.18 2.28
CA ASN A 94 -7.53 5.74 0.96
C ASN A 94 -8.80 6.15 0.21
N MET A 95 -9.85 5.33 0.28
CA MET A 95 -11.14 5.64 -0.34
C MET A 95 -11.86 6.80 0.36
N SER A 96 -11.60 7.05 1.66
CA SER A 96 -12.14 8.21 2.38
C SER A 96 -11.58 9.57 1.92
N LYS A 97 -10.60 9.58 1.00
CA LYS A 97 -10.11 10.81 0.38
C LYS A 97 -11.12 11.43 -0.57
N ALA A 98 -12.01 10.62 -1.17
CA ALA A 98 -13.05 11.11 -2.07
C ALA A 98 -14.13 11.88 -1.29
N CYS A 99 -14.60 13.00 -1.84
CA CYS A 99 -15.71 13.75 -1.28
C CYS A 99 -17.03 13.15 -1.77
N LYS A 100 -18.05 13.11 -0.91
CA LYS A 100 -19.37 12.52 -1.21
C LYS A 100 -20.37 13.53 -1.76
N SER A 101 -20.05 14.82 -1.67
CA SER A 101 -20.88 15.89 -2.22
C SER A 101 -20.02 17.03 -2.76
N GLU A 102 -20.64 17.88 -3.59
CA GLU A 102 -19.97 19.04 -4.14
C GLU A 102 -19.60 20.05 -3.05
N GLU A 103 -20.43 20.18 -2.00
CA GLU A 103 -20.15 21.04 -0.85
C GLU A 103 -18.89 20.58 -0.11
N GLU A 104 -18.72 19.28 0.08
CA GLU A 104 -17.52 18.70 0.68
C GLU A 104 -16.27 18.94 -0.17
N ALA A 105 -16.40 18.85 -1.50
CA ALA A 105 -15.31 19.17 -2.43
C ALA A 105 -14.90 20.64 -2.36
N LYS A 106 -15.87 21.56 -2.35
CA LYS A 106 -15.65 23.01 -2.20
C LYS A 106 -15.01 23.34 -0.85
N ALA A 107 -15.48 22.71 0.23
CA ALA A 107 -14.86 22.85 1.56
C ALA A 107 -13.42 22.33 1.57
N THR A 108 -13.15 21.23 0.88
CA THR A 108 -11.80 20.67 0.72
C THR A 108 -10.89 21.59 -0.07
N GLN A 109 -11.35 22.16 -1.20
CA GLN A 109 -10.58 23.16 -1.92
C GLN A 109 -10.26 24.37 -1.05
N ALA A 110 -11.24 24.90 -0.32
CA ALA A 110 -11.04 26.04 0.58
C ALA A 110 -9.99 25.73 1.68
N HIS A 111 -10.03 24.52 2.24
CA HIS A 111 -9.05 24.05 3.23
C HIS A 111 -7.62 24.00 2.69
N TYR A 112 -7.44 23.59 1.43
CA TYR A 112 -6.12 23.54 0.80
C TYR A 112 -5.67 24.91 0.30
N LEU A 113 -6.59 25.73 -0.20
CA LEU A 113 -6.31 27.12 -0.57
C LEU A 113 -5.80 27.92 0.63
N SER A 114 -6.36 27.72 1.83
CA SER A 114 -5.85 28.37 3.05
C SER A 114 -4.44 27.94 3.45
N LYS A 115 -3.90 26.89 2.82
CA LYS A 115 -2.53 26.39 2.99
C LYS A 115 -1.64 26.72 1.78
N GLY A 116 -2.11 27.56 0.85
CA GLY A 116 -1.39 27.93 -0.36
C GLY A 116 -1.32 26.82 -1.40
N VAL A 117 -2.32 25.93 -1.44
CA VAL A 117 -2.41 24.84 -2.41
C VAL A 117 -3.63 25.05 -3.30
N ASP A 118 -3.39 25.41 -4.56
CA ASP A 118 -4.42 25.49 -5.58
C ASP A 118 -4.92 24.09 -5.98
N SER A 119 -6.22 23.97 -6.22
CA SER A 119 -6.87 22.68 -6.47
C SER A 119 -8.15 22.83 -7.28
N TYR A 120 -8.52 21.75 -7.97
CA TYR A 120 -9.78 21.60 -8.69
C TYR A 120 -10.46 20.29 -8.30
N TYR A 121 -11.75 20.12 -8.57
CA TYR A 121 -12.43 18.82 -8.42
C TYR A 121 -13.10 18.35 -9.70
N LYS A 122 -13.32 17.03 -9.78
CA LYS A 122 -14.10 16.37 -10.83
C LYS A 122 -15.10 15.42 -10.20
N GLU A 123 -16.32 15.42 -10.73
CA GLU A 123 -17.31 14.40 -10.40
C GLU A 123 -17.03 13.13 -11.21
N VAL A 124 -16.91 11.99 -10.54
CA VAL A 124 -16.68 10.67 -11.12
C VAL A 124 -17.48 9.65 -10.33
N ASP A 125 -18.38 8.93 -11.00
CA ASP A 125 -19.22 7.88 -10.41
C ASP A 125 -19.95 8.30 -9.11
N GLY A 126 -20.46 9.53 -9.07
CA GLY A 126 -21.17 10.09 -7.90
C GLY A 126 -20.27 10.49 -6.73
N LEU A 127 -18.95 10.51 -6.91
CA LEU A 127 -17.97 11.05 -5.98
C LEU A 127 -17.32 12.31 -6.56
N PHE A 128 -16.82 13.18 -5.67
CA PHE A 128 -16.09 14.39 -6.04
C PHE A 128 -14.62 14.22 -5.66
N LEU A 129 -13.77 14.13 -6.67
CA LEU A 129 -12.34 13.88 -6.52
C LEU A 129 -11.60 15.22 -6.59
N VAL A 130 -10.91 15.59 -5.50
CA VAL A 130 -10.16 16.86 -5.42
C VAL A 130 -8.70 16.61 -5.74
N TYR A 131 -8.16 17.39 -6.67
CA TYR A 131 -6.80 17.27 -7.17
C TYR A 131 -6.04 18.58 -6.97
N ARG A 132 -4.76 18.46 -6.62
CA ARG A 132 -3.84 19.59 -6.64
C ARG A 132 -3.51 20.00 -8.08
N GLU A 133 -3.48 21.31 -8.32
CA GLU A 133 -3.02 21.84 -9.61
C GLU A 133 -1.52 21.59 -9.83
N GLY A 134 -1.14 21.30 -11.06
CA GLY A 134 0.25 21.05 -11.46
C GLY A 134 0.62 19.57 -11.60
N ASP A 135 0.23 18.71 -10.65
CA ASP A 135 0.61 17.28 -10.65
C ASP A 135 -0.55 16.29 -10.54
N ASN A 136 -1.80 16.78 -10.46
CA ASN A 136 -3.01 15.96 -10.34
C ASN A 136 -2.99 15.01 -9.14
N LYS A 137 -2.21 15.33 -8.10
CA LYS A 137 -2.20 14.52 -6.88
C LYS A 137 -3.55 14.61 -6.19
N THR A 138 -4.16 13.46 -5.88
CA THR A 138 -5.37 13.39 -5.07
C THR A 138 -5.15 14.00 -3.70
N LEU A 139 -5.96 15.00 -3.36
CA LEU A 139 -6.02 15.64 -2.06
C LEU A 139 -7.00 14.89 -1.14
N LYS A 140 -6.80 15.04 0.17
CA LYS A 140 -7.62 14.35 1.16
C LYS A 140 -8.85 15.19 1.44
N SER A 141 -10.05 14.62 1.35
CA SER A 141 -11.28 15.27 1.84
C SER A 141 -11.08 15.86 3.24
N VAL A 142 -11.77 16.95 3.56
CA VAL A 142 -11.90 17.45 4.95
C VAL A 142 -12.48 16.41 5.92
N ASN A 143 -13.25 15.44 5.41
CA ASN A 143 -13.77 14.30 6.19
C ASN A 143 -12.91 13.03 6.05
N TYR A 144 -11.68 13.16 5.54
CA TYR A 144 -10.73 12.05 5.45
C TYR A 144 -10.55 11.37 6.80
N SER A 145 -10.58 10.04 6.78
CA SER A 145 -10.39 9.21 7.96
C SER A 145 -9.05 8.47 7.85
N PRO A 146 -8.05 8.76 8.71
CA PRO A 146 -6.76 8.08 8.67
C PRO A 146 -6.89 6.59 8.99
N ALA A 147 -5.92 5.80 8.51
CA ALA A 147 -5.86 4.37 8.78
C ALA A 147 -5.48 4.11 10.24
N ASP A 148 -6.24 3.26 10.94
CA ASP A 148 -5.92 2.80 12.30
C ASP A 148 -5.24 1.42 12.31
N LEU A 149 -3.95 1.40 11.97
CA LEU A 149 -3.16 0.18 12.01
C LEU A 149 -2.78 -0.22 13.45
N LYS A 150 -2.77 0.74 14.39
CA LYS A 150 -2.45 0.50 15.79
C LYS A 150 -3.53 -0.34 16.47
N GLY A 151 -4.80 -0.01 16.25
CA GLY A 151 -5.94 -0.79 16.72
C GLY A 151 -5.89 -2.24 16.22
N ILE A 152 -5.55 -2.45 14.94
CA ILE A 152 -5.44 -3.80 14.34
C ILE A 152 -4.27 -4.58 14.94
N LEU A 153 -3.13 -3.93 15.20
CA LEU A 153 -1.97 -4.55 15.81
C LEU A 153 -2.09 -4.73 17.33
N GLY A 154 -3.04 -4.04 17.98
CA GLY A 154 -3.16 -4.01 19.44
C GLY A 154 -1.97 -3.31 20.12
N LYS A 155 -1.51 -2.19 19.55
CA LYS A 155 -0.30 -1.47 19.96
C LYS A 155 -0.56 0.01 20.25
#